data_AF-A0A523PBQ9-F1
#
_entry.id   AF-A0A523PBQ9-F1
#
_cell.length_a   1.000
_cell.length_b   1.000
_cell.length_c   1.000
_cell.angle_alpha   90.00
_cell.angle_beta   90.00
_cell.angle_gamma   90.00
#
_symmetry.space_group_name_H-M   'P 1'
#
loop_
_entity.id
_entity.type
_entity.pdbx_description
1 polymer ?
#
loop_
_entity_poly.entity_id
_entity_poly.type
_entity_poly.pdbx_seq_one_letter_code
_entity_poly.pdbx_strand_id
1 'polypeptide(L)'
;MPVRRMPTATMETFKMEEINFTSGGLRCAADLYLPADLAPGERRPALVIGHGFSLVKSMLADQADCFQAAGFIVLAIDYRSFGNSAGEPRGQLFPLNQAEDYRNAISYLQARDDVDVDRIGLWGASFAGAMVTYVAAIDRRVKAAVALVPVTDGFKWMKLLRNEIQFEELLVAVEADRTKRDNTGAGDRIPVISATGELCGIPCGDDIVEFFTVAEAAFPTW
;
A
#
# COMPACT_ATOMS: atom_id res chain seq x y z
N MET A 1 2.11 -34.19 3.83
CA MET A 1 2.96 -33.80 2.68
C MET A 1 4.23 -33.18 3.22
N PRO A 2 5.44 -33.55 2.77
CA PRO A 2 6.66 -32.98 3.33
C PRO A 2 6.81 -31.52 2.84
N VAL A 3 7.09 -30.62 3.78
CA VAL A 3 7.45 -29.23 3.51
C VAL A 3 8.72 -29.25 2.66
N ARG A 4 8.62 -28.79 1.41
CA ARG A 4 9.77 -28.64 0.51
C ARG A 4 10.68 -27.58 1.14
N ARG A 5 11.83 -27.99 1.69
CA ARG A 5 12.88 -27.06 2.12
C ARG A 5 13.25 -26.19 0.93
N MET A 6 13.19 -24.87 1.11
CA MET A 6 13.74 -23.93 0.15
C MET A 6 15.23 -24.24 -0.03
N PRO A 7 15.78 -24.11 -1.25
CA PRO A 7 17.22 -24.25 -1.45
C PRO A 7 17.93 -23.20 -0.60
N THR A 8 18.99 -23.60 0.10
CA THR A 8 19.97 -22.67 0.67
C THR A 8 20.54 -21.84 -0.47
N ALA A 9 20.07 -20.60 -0.61
CA ALA A 9 20.59 -19.65 -1.57
C ALA A 9 22.03 -19.29 -1.19
N THR A 10 22.93 -19.37 -2.16
CA THR A 10 24.10 -18.49 -2.21
C THR A 10 23.64 -17.06 -1.93
N MET A 11 24.40 -16.27 -1.16
CA MET A 11 24.08 -14.85 -0.92
C MET A 11 24.18 -14.08 -2.25
N GLU A 12 23.12 -14.12 -3.03
CA GLU A 12 22.93 -13.25 -4.18
C GLU A 12 22.57 -11.86 -3.66
N THR A 13 23.32 -10.85 -4.09
CA THR A 13 23.09 -9.47 -3.69
C THR A 13 21.91 -8.94 -4.50
N PHE A 14 20.74 -8.91 -3.88
CA PHE A 14 19.57 -8.24 -4.45
C PHE A 14 19.78 -6.72 -4.46
N LYS A 15 19.26 -6.06 -5.50
CA LYS A 15 19.39 -4.62 -5.68
C LYS A 15 18.04 -3.94 -5.45
N MET A 16 18.01 -3.04 -4.48
CA MET A 16 16.90 -2.12 -4.26
C MET A 16 17.34 -0.70 -4.60
N GLU A 17 16.51 0.02 -5.34
CA GLU A 17 16.70 1.42 -5.72
C GLU A 17 15.52 2.26 -5.25
N GLU A 18 15.79 3.33 -4.51
CA GLU A 18 14.76 4.34 -4.23
C GLU A 18 14.52 5.18 -5.49
N ILE A 19 13.28 5.19 -5.96
CA ILE A 19 12.88 5.94 -7.14
C ILE A 19 11.66 6.80 -6.86
N ASN A 20 11.30 7.64 -7.83
CA ASN A 20 10.08 8.43 -7.78
C ASN A 20 9.31 8.33 -9.10
N PHE A 21 7.99 8.36 -9.00
CA PHE A 21 7.08 8.55 -10.13
C PHE A 21 6.11 9.70 -9.82
N THR A 22 5.37 10.16 -10.83
CA THR A 22 4.41 11.26 -10.68
C THR A 22 2.98 10.72 -10.67
N SER A 23 2.16 11.19 -9.73
CA SER A 23 0.72 10.91 -9.68
C SER A 23 -0.05 12.13 -9.21
N GLY A 24 -1.11 12.53 -9.93
CA GLY A 24 -1.88 13.74 -9.61
C GLY A 24 -1.04 15.02 -9.48
N GLY A 25 0.05 15.14 -10.24
CA GLY A 25 0.99 16.26 -10.15
C GLY A 25 1.94 16.22 -8.94
N LEU A 26 1.89 15.18 -8.12
CA LEU A 26 2.73 15.01 -6.94
C LEU A 26 3.77 13.90 -7.15
N ARG A 27 4.92 14.07 -6.51
CA ARG A 27 5.97 13.04 -6.43
C ARG A 27 5.51 11.91 -5.51
N CYS A 28 5.47 10.69 -6.02
CA CYS A 28 5.26 9.48 -5.24
C CYS A 28 6.57 8.70 -5.13
N ALA A 29 6.96 8.35 -3.90
CA ALA A 29 8.14 7.55 -3.63
C ALA A 29 7.83 6.07 -3.87
N ALA A 30 8.82 5.33 -4.35
CA ALA A 30 8.75 3.89 -4.48
C ALA A 30 10.13 3.26 -4.30
N ASP A 31 10.13 2.01 -3.87
CA ASP A 31 11.32 1.16 -3.84
C ASP A 31 11.23 0.16 -4.99
N LEU A 32 12.24 0.16 -5.84
CA LEU A 32 12.35 -0.70 -7.01
C LEU A 32 13.32 -1.83 -6.69
N TYR A 33 12.82 -3.06 -6.72
CA TYR A 33 13.58 -4.28 -6.47
C TYR A 33 13.82 -5.02 -7.78
N LEU A 34 15.07 -5.39 -8.02
CA LEU A 34 15.50 -6.04 -9.25
C LEU A 34 16.03 -7.46 -8.96
N PRO A 35 15.65 -8.47 -9.77
CA PRO A 35 16.25 -9.79 -9.69
C PRO A 35 17.77 -9.72 -9.82
N ALA A 36 18.50 -10.47 -8.99
CA ALA A 36 19.97 -10.47 -9.00
C ALA A 36 20.57 -11.00 -10.32
N ASP A 37 19.80 -11.81 -11.06
CA ASP A 37 20.17 -12.42 -12.33
C ASP A 37 19.75 -11.62 -13.58
N LEU A 38 19.19 -10.41 -13.42
CA LEU A 38 18.69 -9.60 -14.53
C LEU A 38 19.83 -9.22 -15.49
N ALA A 39 19.80 -9.78 -16.71
CA ALA A 39 20.82 -9.52 -17.72
C ALA A 39 20.55 -8.21 -18.50
N PRO A 40 21.60 -7.52 -19.02
CA PRO A 40 21.42 -6.34 -19.87
C PRO A 40 20.53 -6.62 -21.09
N GLY A 41 19.49 -5.82 -21.28
CA GLY A 41 18.53 -5.95 -22.38
C GLY A 41 17.47 -7.06 -22.18
N GLU A 42 17.52 -7.79 -21.07
CA GLU A 42 16.46 -8.72 -20.69
C GLU A 42 15.22 -7.97 -20.18
N ARG A 43 14.03 -8.51 -20.49
CA ARG A 43 12.75 -8.02 -19.97
C ARG A 43 12.11 -9.01 -19.03
N ARG A 44 11.77 -8.57 -17.83
CA ARG A 44 11.14 -9.39 -16.79
C ARG A 44 9.68 -9.01 -16.56
N PRO A 45 8.85 -9.96 -16.08
CA PRO A 45 7.54 -9.61 -15.57
C PRO A 45 7.69 -8.66 -14.37
N ALA A 46 6.72 -7.79 -14.16
CA ALA A 46 6.80 -6.77 -13.11
C ALA A 46 5.54 -6.75 -12.23
N LEU A 47 5.71 -6.33 -10.99
CA LEU A 47 4.64 -6.18 -10.00
C LEU A 47 4.65 -4.76 -9.43
N VAL A 48 3.47 -4.14 -9.34
CA VAL A 48 3.26 -3.02 -8.42
C VAL A 48 2.66 -3.57 -7.13
N ILE A 49 3.31 -3.27 -6.01
CA ILE A 49 2.83 -3.65 -4.68
C ILE A 49 2.60 -2.40 -3.83
N GLY A 50 1.54 -2.41 -3.02
CA GLY A 50 1.18 -1.25 -2.19
C GLY A 50 0.74 -1.68 -0.80
N HIS A 51 0.80 -0.72 0.12
CA HIS A 51 0.67 -0.97 1.55
C HIS A 51 -0.79 -0.93 2.01
N GLY A 52 -1.08 -1.62 3.12
CA GLY A 52 -2.41 -1.65 3.72
C GLY A 52 -2.84 -0.30 4.32
N PHE A 53 -3.98 -0.30 5.02
CA PHE A 53 -4.59 0.88 5.62
C PHE A 53 -3.55 1.66 6.46
N SER A 54 -3.22 2.86 6.01
CA SER A 54 -2.28 3.79 6.65
C SER A 54 -0.84 3.31 6.88
N LEU A 55 -0.41 2.21 6.25
CA LEU A 55 0.99 1.74 6.35
C LEU A 55 1.94 2.54 5.42
N VAL A 56 3.15 2.05 5.21
CA VAL A 56 4.15 2.61 4.27
C VAL A 56 4.88 1.52 3.48
N LYS A 57 5.49 1.87 2.36
CA LYS A 57 6.16 0.94 1.42
C LYS A 57 7.29 0.13 2.04
N SER A 58 7.99 0.68 3.04
CA SER A 58 9.11 0.00 3.70
C SER A 58 8.66 -1.24 4.49
N MET A 59 7.38 -1.31 4.86
CA MET A 59 6.77 -2.50 5.46
C MET A 59 6.47 -3.62 4.44
N LEU A 60 6.78 -3.40 3.15
CA LEU A 60 6.60 -4.38 2.07
C LEU A 60 7.91 -5.07 1.66
N ALA A 61 9.02 -4.80 2.34
CA ALA A 61 10.34 -5.29 1.97
C ALA A 61 10.39 -6.82 1.87
N ASP A 62 9.84 -7.54 2.85
CA ASP A 62 9.81 -9.02 2.84
C ASP A 62 9.06 -9.58 1.62
N GLN A 63 7.94 -8.96 1.24
CA GLN A 63 7.18 -9.39 0.08
C GLN A 63 7.91 -9.03 -1.22
N ALA A 64 8.52 -7.85 -1.28
CA ALA A 64 9.34 -7.45 -2.42
C ALA A 64 10.52 -8.40 -2.62
N ASP A 65 11.22 -8.78 -1.54
CA ASP A 65 12.29 -9.77 -1.53
C ASP A 65 11.84 -11.12 -2.06
N CYS A 66 10.69 -11.62 -1.60
CA CYS A 66 10.12 -12.88 -2.10
C CYS A 66 9.86 -12.82 -3.62
N PHE A 67 9.31 -11.71 -4.12
CA PHE A 67 8.96 -11.57 -5.53
C PHE A 67 10.19 -11.33 -6.43
N GLN A 68 11.17 -10.55 -6.01
CA GLN A 68 12.40 -10.37 -6.78
C GLN A 68 13.21 -11.67 -6.86
N ALA A 69 13.25 -12.45 -5.77
CA ALA A 69 13.89 -13.77 -5.76
C ALA A 69 13.16 -14.77 -6.68
N ALA A 70 11.87 -14.55 -6.94
CA ALA A 70 11.09 -15.29 -7.94
C ALA A 70 11.25 -14.75 -9.38
N GLY A 71 12.08 -13.72 -9.58
CA GLY A 71 12.44 -13.19 -10.89
C GLY A 71 11.58 -12.04 -11.40
N PHE A 72 10.76 -11.41 -10.54
CA PHE A 72 9.97 -10.23 -10.89
C PHE A 72 10.74 -8.93 -10.63
N ILE A 73 10.51 -7.92 -11.46
CA ILE A 73 10.80 -6.52 -11.10
C ILE A 73 9.66 -6.05 -10.19
N VAL A 74 9.97 -5.55 -9.00
CA VAL A 74 8.94 -5.18 -8.01
C VAL A 74 9.02 -3.69 -7.71
N LEU A 75 7.88 -3.01 -7.76
CA LEU A 75 7.74 -1.61 -7.40
C LEU A 75 6.82 -1.49 -6.19
N ALA A 76 7.42 -1.28 -5.01
CA ALA A 76 6.70 -1.03 -3.77
C ALA A 76 6.45 0.47 -3.60
N ILE A 77 5.18 0.90 -3.55
CA ILE A 77 4.81 2.32 -3.61
C ILE A 77 4.30 2.87 -2.27
N ASP A 78 4.68 4.11 -1.97
CA ASP A 78 3.94 4.95 -1.03
C ASP A 78 2.88 5.73 -1.81
N TYR A 79 1.63 5.73 -1.35
CA TYR A 79 0.59 6.55 -1.97
C TYR A 79 0.83 8.04 -1.71
N ARG A 80 0.16 8.93 -2.48
CA ARG A 80 0.15 10.37 -2.17
C ARG A 80 -0.23 10.59 -0.70
N SER A 81 0.46 11.54 -0.07
CA SER A 81 0.31 11.88 1.35
C SER A 81 0.81 10.83 2.37
N PHE A 82 1.37 9.70 1.94
CA PHE A 82 1.94 8.67 2.83
C PHE A 82 3.46 8.57 2.69
N GLY A 83 4.12 8.01 3.72
CA GLY A 83 5.53 7.66 3.69
C GLY A 83 6.43 8.78 3.16
N ASN A 84 7.25 8.44 2.17
CA ASN A 84 8.15 9.39 1.52
C ASN A 84 7.53 10.10 0.30
N SER A 85 6.26 9.83 -0.04
CA SER A 85 5.54 10.52 -1.10
C SER A 85 5.16 11.93 -0.69
N ALA A 86 5.11 12.85 -1.65
CA ALA A 86 4.56 14.19 -1.45
C ALA A 86 3.03 14.15 -1.26
N GLY A 87 2.48 15.27 -0.80
CA GLY A 87 1.04 15.46 -0.61
C GLY A 87 0.73 15.96 0.78
N GLU A 88 -0.20 16.90 0.84
CA GLU A 88 -0.75 17.45 2.07
C GLU A 88 -2.28 17.48 1.97
N PRO A 89 -2.99 17.29 3.09
CA PRO A 89 -2.47 16.91 4.41
C PRO A 89 -1.85 15.49 4.46
N ARG A 90 -0.78 15.26 5.25
CA ARG A 90 -0.18 13.92 5.49
C ARG A 90 -1.18 12.87 5.98
N GLY A 91 -0.97 11.59 5.69
CA GLY A 91 -1.79 10.47 6.17
C GLY A 91 -3.22 10.44 5.62
N GLN A 92 -3.50 11.17 4.55
CA GLN A 92 -4.84 11.31 4.01
C GLN A 92 -5.21 10.16 3.06
N LEU A 93 -6.11 9.29 3.51
CA LEU A 93 -6.55 8.12 2.76
C LEU A 93 -7.71 8.48 1.82
N PHE A 94 -7.42 8.56 0.52
CA PHE A 94 -8.43 8.69 -0.53
C PHE A 94 -8.35 7.50 -1.49
N PRO A 95 -9.31 6.56 -1.46
CA PRO A 95 -9.19 5.30 -2.19
C PRO A 95 -9.05 5.49 -3.72
N LEU A 96 -9.78 6.44 -4.29
CA LEU A 96 -9.68 6.74 -5.73
C LEU A 96 -8.34 7.35 -6.11
N ASN A 97 -7.72 8.13 -5.22
CA ASN A 97 -6.37 8.65 -5.43
C ASN A 97 -5.34 7.52 -5.36
N GLN A 98 -5.47 6.61 -4.40
CA GLN A 98 -4.58 5.44 -4.31
C GLN A 98 -4.71 4.53 -5.54
N ALA A 99 -5.93 4.33 -6.07
CA ALA A 99 -6.14 3.62 -7.32
C ALA A 99 -5.45 4.31 -8.51
N GLU A 100 -5.50 5.65 -8.58
CA GLU A 100 -4.75 6.42 -9.57
C GLU A 100 -3.22 6.28 -9.37
N ASP A 101 -2.73 6.24 -8.13
CA ASP A 101 -1.31 6.04 -7.82
C ASP A 101 -0.81 4.70 -8.34
N TYR A 102 -1.58 3.62 -8.16
CA TYR A 102 -1.30 2.32 -8.81
C TYR A 102 -1.23 2.43 -10.33
N ARG A 103 -2.18 3.14 -10.96
CA ARG A 103 -2.21 3.29 -12.43
C ARG A 103 -1.01 4.08 -12.96
N ASN A 104 -0.54 5.06 -12.22
CA ASN A 104 0.65 5.83 -12.56
C ASN A 104 1.94 5.05 -12.28
N ALA A 105 1.98 4.21 -11.25
CA ALA A 105 3.05 3.25 -11.02
C ALA A 105 3.16 2.21 -12.17
N ILE A 106 2.02 1.74 -12.70
CA ILE A 106 2.00 0.90 -13.92
C ILE A 106 2.60 1.68 -15.10
N SER A 107 2.23 2.95 -15.29
CA SER A 107 2.80 3.78 -16.36
C SER A 107 4.32 3.94 -16.22
N TYR A 108 4.82 4.10 -14.99
CA TYR A 108 6.26 4.13 -14.72
C TYR A 108 6.93 2.83 -15.15
N LEU A 109 6.38 1.67 -14.77
CA LEU A 109 6.92 0.37 -15.17
C LEU A 109 6.91 0.18 -16.69
N GLN A 110 5.85 0.62 -17.39
CA GLN A 110 5.78 0.52 -18.86
C GLN A 110 6.83 1.35 -19.58
N ALA A 111 7.37 2.39 -18.95
CA ALA A 111 8.40 3.25 -19.53
C ALA A 111 9.81 2.68 -19.37
N ARG A 112 9.98 1.59 -18.59
CA ARG A 112 11.28 0.95 -18.39
C ARG A 112 11.60 0.00 -19.54
N ASP A 113 12.89 -0.10 -19.88
CA ASP A 113 13.40 -0.96 -20.94
C ASP A 113 13.55 -2.43 -20.50
N ASP A 114 13.71 -2.67 -19.20
CA ASP A 114 13.85 -3.97 -18.54
C ASP A 114 12.50 -4.61 -18.11
N VAL A 115 11.38 -3.94 -18.34
CA VAL A 115 10.03 -4.46 -18.04
C VAL A 115 9.37 -5.03 -19.29
N ASP A 116 8.81 -6.23 -19.15
CA ASP A 116 7.88 -6.78 -20.12
C ASP A 116 6.47 -6.21 -19.88
N VAL A 117 6.08 -5.26 -20.74
CA VAL A 117 4.81 -4.53 -20.64
C VAL A 117 3.57 -5.41 -20.76
N ASP A 118 3.70 -6.61 -21.33
CA ASP A 118 2.62 -7.60 -21.44
C ASP A 118 2.55 -8.54 -20.24
N ARG A 119 3.41 -8.34 -19.22
CA ARG A 119 3.45 -9.14 -17.99
C ARG A 119 3.56 -8.26 -16.73
N ILE A 120 2.70 -7.25 -16.63
CA ILE A 120 2.57 -6.42 -15.42
C ILE A 120 1.40 -6.91 -14.56
N GLY A 121 1.68 -7.22 -13.29
CA GLY A 121 0.69 -7.62 -12.30
C GLY A 121 0.63 -6.69 -11.09
N LEU A 122 -0.36 -6.93 -10.24
CA LEU A 122 -0.58 -6.20 -8.99
C LEU A 122 -0.62 -7.17 -7.81
N TRP A 123 -0.10 -6.73 -6.67
CA TRP A 123 -0.29 -7.42 -5.39
C TRP A 123 -0.62 -6.41 -4.29
N GLY A 124 -1.53 -6.80 -3.38
CA GLY A 124 -1.89 -5.97 -2.24
C GLY A 124 -2.55 -6.79 -1.13
N ALA A 125 -2.23 -6.44 0.12
CA ALA A 125 -2.84 -7.04 1.30
C ALA A 125 -3.78 -6.07 2.01
N SER A 126 -4.85 -6.60 2.64
CA SER A 126 -5.81 -5.79 3.40
C SER A 126 -6.44 -4.69 2.54
N PHE A 127 -6.29 -3.41 2.91
CA PHE A 127 -6.80 -2.28 2.13
C PHE A 127 -6.22 -2.20 0.71
N ALA A 128 -4.93 -2.51 0.53
CA ALA A 128 -4.31 -2.60 -0.80
C ALA A 128 -4.94 -3.73 -1.63
N GLY A 129 -5.42 -4.80 -1.00
CA GLY A 129 -6.19 -5.87 -1.67
C GLY A 129 -7.47 -5.35 -2.35
N ALA A 130 -8.13 -4.38 -1.73
CA ALA A 130 -9.27 -3.67 -2.32
C ALA A 130 -8.83 -2.85 -3.54
N MET A 131 -7.72 -2.12 -3.41
CA MET A 131 -7.19 -1.26 -4.46
C MET A 131 -6.76 -2.07 -5.68
N VAL A 132 -6.00 -3.15 -5.52
CA VAL A 132 -5.56 -3.97 -6.67
C VAL A 132 -6.74 -4.67 -7.35
N THR A 133 -7.78 -5.03 -6.61
CA THR A 133 -9.03 -5.59 -7.17
C THR A 133 -9.74 -4.54 -8.03
N TYR A 134 -9.90 -3.32 -7.50
CA TYR A 134 -10.53 -2.21 -8.22
C TYR A 134 -9.71 -1.80 -9.46
N VAL A 135 -8.40 -1.61 -9.33
CA VAL A 135 -7.52 -1.20 -10.43
C VAL A 135 -7.49 -2.25 -11.53
N ALA A 136 -7.41 -3.55 -11.18
CA ALA A 136 -7.46 -4.63 -12.17
C ALA A 136 -8.76 -4.65 -12.98
N ALA A 137 -9.87 -4.19 -12.40
CA ALA A 137 -11.16 -4.10 -13.09
C ALA A 137 -11.21 -2.93 -14.10
N ILE A 138 -10.46 -1.85 -13.85
CA ILE A 138 -10.55 -0.61 -14.65
C ILE A 138 -9.33 -0.34 -15.55
N ASP A 139 -8.21 -1.06 -15.36
CA ASP A 139 -6.97 -0.84 -16.10
C ASP A 139 -6.52 -2.11 -16.84
N ARG A 140 -6.73 -2.13 -18.16
CA ARG A 140 -6.44 -3.28 -19.05
C ARG A 140 -4.95 -3.63 -19.17
N ARG A 141 -4.06 -2.79 -18.63
CA ARG A 141 -2.63 -3.06 -18.58
C ARG A 141 -2.30 -4.11 -17.53
N VAL A 142 -3.15 -4.30 -16.53
CA VAL A 142 -2.99 -5.32 -15.48
C VAL A 142 -3.29 -6.71 -16.05
N LYS A 143 -2.36 -7.65 -15.88
CA LYS A 143 -2.44 -9.02 -16.42
C LYS A 143 -2.73 -10.07 -15.36
N ALA A 144 -2.38 -9.76 -14.11
CA ALA A 144 -2.71 -10.56 -12.94
C ALA A 144 -2.88 -9.63 -11.73
N ALA A 145 -3.78 -9.98 -10.81
CA ALA A 145 -3.92 -9.28 -9.54
C ALA A 145 -4.08 -10.29 -8.42
N VAL A 146 -3.33 -10.10 -7.34
CA VAL A 146 -3.41 -10.92 -6.12
C VAL A 146 -3.84 -10.03 -4.97
N ALA A 147 -5.07 -10.25 -4.51
CA ALA A 147 -5.63 -9.57 -3.36
C ALA A 147 -5.58 -10.49 -2.13
N LEU A 148 -4.70 -10.20 -1.18
CA LEU A 148 -4.54 -10.97 0.05
C LEU A 148 -5.40 -10.36 1.15
N VAL A 149 -6.30 -11.16 1.74
CA VAL A 149 -7.24 -10.73 2.80
C VAL A 149 -7.91 -9.36 2.54
N PRO A 150 -8.51 -9.12 1.35
CA PRO A 150 -8.93 -7.79 0.93
C PRO A 150 -10.12 -7.25 1.73
N VAL A 151 -10.13 -5.92 1.91
CA VAL A 151 -11.35 -5.19 2.31
C VAL A 151 -12.27 -5.06 1.09
N THR A 152 -13.30 -5.89 0.98
CA THR A 152 -14.21 -5.87 -0.19
C THR A 152 -15.46 -5.02 0.02
N ASP A 153 -15.81 -4.72 1.27
CA ASP A 153 -16.91 -3.84 1.65
C ASP A 153 -16.42 -2.93 2.78
N GLY A 154 -16.16 -1.66 2.44
CA GLY A 154 -15.62 -0.68 3.38
C GLY A 154 -16.59 -0.34 4.52
N PHE A 155 -17.89 -0.29 4.24
CA PHE A 155 -18.89 0.02 5.28
C PHE A 155 -18.97 -1.11 6.28
N LYS A 156 -19.09 -2.36 5.79
CA LYS A 156 -19.14 -3.54 6.64
C LYS A 156 -17.84 -3.71 7.44
N TRP A 157 -16.68 -3.49 6.81
CA TRP A 157 -15.39 -3.54 7.51
C TRP A 157 -15.32 -2.51 8.65
N MET A 158 -15.67 -1.24 8.39
CA MET A 158 -15.67 -0.21 9.43
C MET A 158 -16.64 -0.50 10.58
N LYS A 159 -17.80 -1.10 10.27
CA LYS A 159 -18.78 -1.53 11.28
C LYS A 159 -18.29 -2.74 12.09
N LEU A 160 -17.61 -3.70 11.47
CA LEU A 160 -17.08 -4.89 12.18
C LEU A 160 -16.00 -4.56 13.21
N LEU A 161 -15.31 -3.43 13.06
CA LEU A 161 -14.28 -2.97 13.99
C LEU A 161 -14.85 -2.31 15.25
N ARG A 162 -16.17 -2.10 15.34
CA ARG A 162 -16.81 -1.26 16.35
C ARG A 162 -18.09 -1.89 16.88
N ASN A 163 -18.45 -1.56 18.12
CA ASN A 163 -19.83 -1.74 18.56
C ASN A 163 -20.73 -0.65 17.96
N GLU A 164 -22.06 -0.77 18.13
CA GLU A 164 -23.02 0.17 17.52
C GLU A 164 -22.81 1.61 18.01
N ILE A 165 -22.49 1.83 19.30
CA ILE A 165 -22.25 3.17 19.85
C ILE A 165 -21.02 3.82 19.19
N GLN A 166 -19.90 3.10 19.15
CA GLN A 166 -18.66 3.58 18.53
C GLN A 166 -18.83 3.83 17.03
N PHE A 167 -19.66 3.04 16.35
CA PHE A 167 -19.94 3.25 14.94
C PHE A 167 -20.77 4.52 14.71
N GLU A 168 -21.79 4.77 15.53
CA GLU A 168 -22.55 6.02 15.49
C GLU A 168 -21.66 7.24 15.83
N GLU A 169 -20.78 7.15 16.82
CA GLU A 169 -19.80 8.20 17.14
C GLU A 169 -18.89 8.54 15.95
N LEU A 170 -18.44 7.51 15.21
CA LEU A 170 -17.69 7.71 13.97
C LEU A 170 -18.50 8.44 12.91
N LEU A 171 -19.76 8.06 12.70
CA LEU A 171 -20.63 8.71 11.71
C LEU A 171 -20.90 10.18 12.06
N VAL A 172 -21.15 10.46 13.33
CA VAL A 172 -21.31 11.84 13.84
C VAL A 172 -20.03 12.65 13.62
N ALA A 173 -18.86 12.08 13.92
CA ALA A 173 -17.58 12.75 13.70
C ALA A 173 -17.32 13.03 12.20
N VAL A 174 -17.65 12.09 11.31
CA VAL A 174 -17.52 12.26 9.85
C VAL A 174 -18.42 13.39 9.34
N GLU A 175 -19.65 13.49 9.83
CA GLU A 175 -20.56 14.56 9.42
C GLU A 175 -20.10 15.93 9.94
N ALA A 176 -19.69 16.01 11.21
CA ALA A 176 -19.15 17.23 11.80
C ALA A 176 -17.90 17.72 11.05
N ASP A 177 -16.98 16.80 10.73
CA ASP A 177 -15.78 17.07 9.95
C ASP A 177 -16.10 17.52 8.51
N ARG A 178 -17.16 17.00 7.88
CA ARG A 178 -17.65 17.50 6.59
C ARG A 178 -18.06 18.97 6.68
N THR A 179 -18.88 19.33 7.67
CA THR A 179 -19.29 20.74 7.88
C THR A 179 -18.08 21.63 8.21
N LYS A 180 -17.13 21.14 9.01
CA LYS A 180 -15.92 21.89 9.36
C LYS A 180 -15.05 22.18 8.14
N ARG A 181 -14.83 21.19 7.26
CA ARG A 181 -14.06 21.37 6.02
C ARG A 181 -14.69 22.42 5.11
N ASP A 182 -16.01 22.42 4.97
CA ASP A 182 -16.73 23.40 4.15
C ASP A 182 -16.56 24.82 4.70
N ASN A 183 -16.69 24.98 6.02
CA ASN A 183 -16.61 26.29 6.67
C ASN A 183 -15.19 26.86 6.83
N THR A 184 -14.18 25.99 6.97
CA THR A 184 -12.83 26.40 7.39
C THR A 184 -11.72 26.00 6.43
N GLY A 185 -11.99 25.10 5.49
CA GLY A 185 -10.98 24.49 4.62
C GLY A 185 -10.08 23.45 5.33
N ALA A 186 -10.25 23.23 6.63
CA ALA A 186 -9.47 22.27 7.42
C ALA A 186 -10.35 21.14 7.96
N GLY A 187 -9.85 19.91 7.89
CA GLY A 187 -10.50 18.72 8.46
C GLY A 187 -9.89 18.30 9.79
N ASP A 188 -10.65 17.53 10.55
CA ASP A 188 -10.18 16.87 11.76
C ASP A 188 -9.29 15.66 11.43
N ARG A 189 -8.47 15.29 12.42
CA ARG A 189 -7.61 14.11 12.38
C ARG A 189 -7.94 13.20 13.55
N ILE A 190 -7.93 11.90 13.27
CA ILE A 190 -8.03 10.85 14.27
C ILE A 190 -6.79 9.98 14.18
N PRO A 191 -6.31 9.40 15.29
CA PRO A 191 -5.21 8.46 15.26
C PRO A 191 -5.60 7.22 14.42
N VAL A 192 -4.61 6.59 13.78
CA VAL A 192 -4.82 5.37 12.98
C VAL A 192 -5.31 4.24 13.88
N ILE A 193 -4.68 4.09 15.04
CA ILE A 193 -5.00 3.11 16.07
C ILE A 193 -5.14 3.82 17.41
N SER A 194 -6.04 3.31 18.26
CA SER A 194 -6.06 3.66 19.68
C SER A 194 -6.63 2.48 20.48
N ALA A 195 -6.33 2.49 21.78
CA ALA A 195 -6.94 1.58 22.73
C ALA A 195 -8.48 1.76 22.76
N THR A 196 -9.16 0.74 23.27
CA THR A 196 -10.63 0.69 23.27
C THR A 196 -11.24 1.90 23.98
N GLY A 197 -12.01 2.73 23.27
CA GLY A 197 -12.78 3.85 23.84
C GLY A 197 -12.53 5.21 23.20
N GLU A 198 -11.46 5.36 22.42
CA GLU A 198 -11.18 6.60 21.67
C GLU A 198 -11.54 6.48 20.19
N LEU A 199 -11.96 7.60 19.59
CA LEU A 199 -12.21 7.67 18.15
C LEU A 199 -10.88 7.54 17.39
N CYS A 200 -10.73 6.45 16.65
CA CYS A 200 -9.57 6.14 15.83
C CYS A 200 -9.99 5.46 14.52
N GLY A 201 -9.05 5.27 13.59
CA GLY A 201 -9.29 4.57 12.32
C GLY A 201 -9.57 3.07 12.51
N ILE A 202 -8.74 2.39 13.29
CA ILE A 202 -8.81 0.96 13.61
C ILE A 202 -8.76 0.81 15.13
N PRO A 203 -9.92 0.68 15.81
CA PRO A 203 -9.97 0.29 17.21
C PRO A 203 -9.35 -1.09 17.37
N CYS A 204 -8.42 -1.23 18.31
CA CYS A 204 -7.69 -2.47 18.49
C CYS A 204 -7.33 -2.74 19.95
N GLY A 205 -7.00 -4.00 20.24
CA GLY A 205 -6.49 -4.41 21.54
C GLY A 205 -5.05 -3.95 21.77
N ASP A 206 -4.60 -4.02 23.02
CA ASP A 206 -3.27 -3.57 23.44
C ASP A 206 -2.13 -4.25 22.66
N ASP A 207 -2.33 -5.49 22.22
CA ASP A 207 -1.38 -6.28 21.42
C ASP A 207 -1.12 -5.67 20.03
N ILE A 208 -2.18 -5.17 19.38
CA ILE A 208 -2.06 -4.49 18.08
C ILE A 208 -1.47 -3.10 18.27
N VAL A 209 -1.83 -2.40 19.36
CA VAL A 209 -1.22 -1.11 19.69
C VAL A 209 0.29 -1.25 19.86
N GLU A 210 0.73 -2.24 20.63
CA GLU A 210 2.16 -2.52 20.86
C GLU A 210 2.91 -2.82 19.54
N PHE A 211 2.33 -3.66 18.67
CA PHE A 211 2.91 -3.94 17.34
C PHE A 211 3.18 -2.65 16.57
N PHE A 212 2.21 -1.74 16.54
CA PHE A 212 2.32 -0.48 15.80
C PHE A 212 3.24 0.53 16.48
N THR A 213 3.33 0.56 17.81
CA THR A 213 4.33 1.36 18.53
C THR A 213 5.75 0.91 18.16
N VAL A 214 5.99 -0.40 18.07
CA VAL A 214 7.27 -0.93 17.59
C VAL A 214 7.50 -0.59 16.11
N ALA A 215 6.44 -0.66 15.30
CA ALA A 215 6.51 -0.33 13.88
C ALA A 215 6.90 1.13 13.63
N GLU A 216 6.43 2.09 14.44
CA GLU A 216 6.83 3.50 14.34
C GLU A 216 8.34 3.71 14.46
N ALA A 217 8.97 3.00 15.40
CA ALA A 217 10.43 3.05 15.57
C ALA A 217 11.19 2.39 14.40
N ALA A 218 10.63 1.33 13.82
CA ALA A 218 11.24 0.60 12.71
C ALA A 218 11.03 1.29 11.34
N PHE A 219 9.95 2.07 11.20
CA PHE A 219 9.52 2.68 9.95
C PHE A 219 9.28 4.18 10.16
N PRO A 220 10.34 5.01 10.19
CA PRO A 220 10.29 6.42 10.60
C PRO A 220 9.46 7.33 9.67
N THR A 221 8.95 6.79 8.57
CA THR A 221 8.12 7.48 7.59
C THR A 221 6.63 7.20 7.77
N TRP A 222 6.28 6.28 8.69
CA TRP A 222 4.90 5.96 9.05
C TRP A 222 4.27 7.07 9.89
#